data_AF-A0A8I1HAH0-F1
#
_entry.id   AF-A0A8I1HAH0-F1
#
_cell.length_a   1.000
_cell.length_b   1.000
_cell.length_c   1.000
_cell.angle_alpha   90.00
_cell.angle_beta   90.00
_cell.angle_gamma   90.00
#
_symmetry.space_group_name_H-M   'P 1'
#
loop_
_entity.id
_entity.type
_entity.pdbx_description
1 polymer ?
#
loop_
_entity_poly.entity_id
_entity_poly.type
_entity_poly.pdbx_seq_one_letter_code
_entity_poly.pdbx_strand_id
1 'polypeptide(L)'
;MLDLDEMNGNFFNFDQVDTFKIEHDHIMNCYNLVLILSKDLHDPSAPKFNVCFNHTSDLSMNDSFRHNFQQFPCLLIEKHKNQWENVNYEIKQVEDEDLSFKCKSFTAFLT
;
A
#
# COMPACT_ATOMS: atom_id res chain seq x y z
N MET A 1 14.60 2.19 -6.87
CA MET A 1 13.73 2.23 -5.67
C MET A 1 13.05 3.57 -5.73
N LEU A 2 11.72 3.60 -5.81
CA LEU A 2 10.99 4.87 -5.91
C LEU A 2 11.19 5.67 -4.62
N ASP A 3 11.31 6.98 -4.74
CA ASP A 3 11.25 7.85 -3.58
C ASP A 3 9.80 8.03 -3.09
N LEU A 4 9.61 8.75 -1.98
CA LEU A 4 8.30 8.92 -1.36
C LEU A 4 7.32 9.71 -2.24
N ASP A 5 7.83 10.70 -2.98
CA ASP A 5 7.01 11.58 -3.80
C ASP A 5 6.58 10.85 -5.08
N GLU A 6 7.49 10.11 -5.72
CA GLU A 6 7.18 9.21 -6.82
C GLU A 6 6.15 8.15 -6.43
N MET A 7 6.25 7.63 -5.21
CA MET A 7 5.33 6.62 -4.71
C MET A 7 3.94 7.18 -4.47
N ASN A 8 3.83 8.31 -3.77
CA ASN A 8 2.56 9.01 -3.56
C ASN A 8 1.94 9.46 -4.89
N GLY A 9 2.76 9.90 -5.85
CA GLY A 9 2.31 10.22 -7.21
C GLY A 9 1.73 9.01 -7.95
N ASN A 10 2.29 7.82 -7.77
CA ASN A 10 1.74 6.59 -8.35
C ASN A 10 0.42 6.18 -7.67
N PHE A 11 0.28 6.32 -6.35
CA PHE A 11 -1.00 6.06 -5.68
C PHE A 11 -2.15 6.96 -6.15
N PHE A 12 -1.84 8.15 -6.68
CA PHE A 12 -2.84 9.01 -7.31
C PHE A 12 -3.20 8.57 -8.73
N ASN A 13 -2.29 7.89 -9.44
CA ASN A 13 -2.44 7.53 -10.85
C ASN A 13 -3.00 6.12 -11.10
N PHE A 14 -3.07 5.30 -10.06
CA PHE A 14 -3.61 3.94 -10.09
C PHE A 14 -4.72 3.84 -9.05
N ASP A 15 -5.97 3.72 -9.51
CA ASP A 15 -7.17 3.84 -8.69
C ASP A 15 -7.95 2.52 -8.55
N GLN A 16 -7.51 1.43 -9.20
CA GLN A 16 -8.21 0.14 -9.11
C GLN A 16 -7.39 -0.90 -8.37
N VAL A 17 -7.99 -1.59 -7.40
CA VAL A 17 -7.30 -2.63 -6.62
C VAL A 17 -7.40 -3.98 -7.32
N ASP A 18 -6.27 -4.50 -7.78
CA ASP A 18 -6.15 -5.84 -8.36
C ASP A 18 -5.87 -6.89 -7.28
N THR A 19 -5.00 -6.55 -6.32
CA THR A 19 -4.68 -7.44 -5.20
C THR A 19 -4.48 -6.65 -3.92
N PHE A 20 -5.09 -7.10 -2.83
CA PHE A 20 -4.79 -6.67 -1.47
C PHE A 20 -4.69 -7.92 -0.58
N LYS A 21 -3.51 -8.19 -0.02
CA LYS A 21 -3.31 -9.35 0.85
C LYS A 21 -2.24 -9.10 1.91
N ILE A 22 -2.37 -9.83 3.02
CA ILE A 22 -1.37 -9.87 4.08
C ILE A 22 -0.71 -11.24 4.03
N GLU A 23 0.62 -11.25 3.94
CA GLU A 23 1.43 -12.46 3.89
C GLU A 23 2.31 -12.57 5.13
N HIS A 24 2.41 -13.77 5.71
CA HIS A 24 3.34 -14.04 6.81
C HIS A 24 4.68 -14.51 6.24
N ASP A 25 5.75 -13.76 6.54
CA ASP A 25 7.12 -14.20 6.28
C ASP A 25 7.59 -15.04 7.46
N HIS A 26 7.64 -16.36 7.26
CA HIS A 26 8.07 -17.31 8.28
C HIS A 26 9.56 -17.22 8.65
N ILE A 27 10.40 -16.67 7.76
CA ILE A 27 11.85 -16.54 7.99
C ILE A 27 12.12 -15.36 8.91
N MET A 28 11.51 -14.22 8.60
CA MET A 28 11.65 -12.99 9.38
C MET A 28 10.65 -12.88 10.55
N ASN A 29 9.69 -13.81 10.61
CA ASN A 29 8.57 -13.84 11.55
C ASN A 29 7.82 -12.49 11.61
N CYS A 30 7.44 -11.97 10.45
CA CYS A 30 6.73 -10.71 10.31
C CYS A 30 5.60 -10.82 9.28
N TYR A 31 4.71 -9.82 9.26
CA TYR A 31 3.67 -9.71 8.24
C TYR A 31 4.05 -8.67 7.21
N ASN A 32 3.76 -8.92 5.94
CA ASN A 32 3.91 -7.98 4.85
C ASN A 32 2.54 -7.71 4.23
N LEU A 33 2.31 -6.48 3.80
CA LEU A 33 1.09 -6.11 3.06
C LEU A 33 1.44 -5.96 1.58
N VAL A 34 0.81 -6.75 0.73
CA VAL A 34 0.99 -6.71 -0.72
C VAL A 34 -0.23 -6.02 -1.33
N LEU A 35 0.03 -4.94 -2.06
CA LEU A 35 -0.97 -4.15 -2.76
C LEU A 35 -0.57 -4.07 -4.24
N ILE A 36 -1.47 -4.48 -5.13
CA ILE A 36 -1.32 -4.31 -6.58
C ILE A 36 -2.47 -3.46 -7.07
N LEU A 37 -2.13 -2.33 -7.70
CA LEU A 37 -3.09 -1.41 -8.29
C LEU A 37 -3.00 -1.49 -9.81
N SER A 38 -4.14 -1.42 -10.50
CA SER A 38 -4.24 -1.37 -11.96
C SER A 38 -4.85 -0.05 -12.41
N LYS A 39 -4.59 0.33 -13.65
CA LYS A 39 -5.35 1.39 -14.34
C LYS A 39 -6.68 0.89 -14.92
N ASP A 40 -6.75 -0.41 -15.19
CA ASP A 40 -7.95 -1.06 -15.70
C ASP A 40 -7.92 -2.55 -15.30
N LEU A 41 -8.90 -3.00 -14.52
CA LEU A 41 -9.06 -4.40 -14.11
C LEU A 41 -9.60 -5.28 -15.24
N HIS A 42 -10.16 -4.69 -16.29
CA HIS A 42 -10.71 -5.42 -17.44
C HIS A 42 -9.67 -5.68 -18.54
N ASP A 43 -8.55 -4.96 -18.54
CA ASP A 43 -7.44 -5.15 -19.47
C ASP A 43 -6.24 -5.79 -18.76
N PRO A 44 -5.93 -7.09 -19.01
CA PRO A 44 -4.77 -7.76 -18.42
C PRO A 44 -3.42 -7.16 -18.83
N SER A 45 -3.38 -6.34 -19.89
CA SER A 45 -2.18 -5.64 -20.35
C SER A 45 -2.06 -4.22 -19.78
N ALA A 46 -3.06 -3.77 -19.02
CA ALA A 46 -3.00 -2.48 -18.36
C ALA A 46 -1.80 -2.43 -17.39
N PRO A 47 -1.10 -1.28 -17.31
CA PRO A 47 -0.03 -1.10 -16.35
C PRO A 47 -0.51 -1.40 -14.93
N LYS A 48 0.37 -2.05 -14.15
CA LYS A 48 0.15 -2.33 -12.74
C LYS A 48 1.23 -1.70 -11.88
N PHE A 49 0.82 -1.14 -10.74
CA PHE A 49 1.70 -0.66 -9.70
C PHE A 49 1.72 -1.67 -8.57
N ASN A 50 2.87 -2.32 -8.39
CA ASN A 50 3.06 -3.38 -7.40
C ASN A 50 3.79 -2.79 -6.21
N VAL A 51 3.22 -2.96 -5.02
CA VAL A 51 3.76 -2.46 -3.77
C VAL A 51 3.77 -3.55 -2.72
N CYS A 52 4.90 -3.72 -2.07
CA CYS A 52 5.02 -4.55 -0.86
C CYS A 52 5.47 -3.68 0.30
N PHE A 53 4.64 -3.59 1.33
CA PHE A 53 4.98 -2.98 2.61
C PHE A 53 5.51 -4.06 3.53
N ASN A 54 6.77 -3.92 3.94
CA ASN A 54 7.48 -4.92 4.72
C ASN A 54 7.36 -4.63 6.21
N HIS A 55 7.18 -5.69 7.00
CA HIS A 55 7.04 -5.61 8.46
C HIS A 55 5.90 -4.68 8.88
N THR A 56 4.71 -5.00 8.40
CA THR A 56 3.46 -4.29 8.72
C THR A 56 3.06 -4.54 10.17
N SER A 57 2.66 -3.47 10.86
CA SER A 57 2.12 -3.47 12.22
C SER A 57 0.99 -2.47 12.36
N ASP A 58 0.24 -2.54 13.46
CA ASP A 58 -0.87 -1.62 13.77
C ASP A 58 -1.91 -1.52 12.64
N LEU A 59 -2.17 -2.65 11.95
CA LEU A 59 -3.15 -2.69 10.87
C LEU A 59 -4.57 -2.56 11.43
N SER A 60 -5.24 -1.48 11.06
CA SER A 60 -6.66 -1.25 11.28
C SER A 60 -7.38 -1.21 9.94
N MET A 61 -8.45 -1.99 9.83
CA MET A 61 -9.34 -2.03 8.66
C MET A 61 -10.77 -2.16 9.17
N ASN A 62 -11.72 -1.42 8.60
CA ASN A 62 -13.12 -1.66 8.93
C ASN A 62 -13.74 -2.79 8.08
N ASP A 63 -15.03 -3.04 8.31
CA ASP A 63 -15.81 -3.99 7.55
C ASP A 63 -16.16 -3.53 6.12
N SER A 64 -16.24 -2.24 5.82
CA SER A 64 -16.47 -1.71 4.47
C SER A 64 -15.30 -2.04 3.53
N PHE A 65 -14.06 -2.01 4.04
CA PHE A 65 -12.85 -2.43 3.33
C PHE A 65 -12.90 -3.90 2.88
N ARG A 66 -13.61 -4.75 3.63
CA ARG A 66 -13.73 -6.19 3.35
C ARG A 66 -14.74 -6.53 2.25
N HIS A 67 -15.63 -5.60 1.88
CA HIS A 67 -16.86 -5.94 1.18
C HIS A 67 -16.99 -5.51 -0.28
N ASN A 68 -16.07 -4.75 -0.88
CA ASN A 68 -15.86 -4.60 -2.35
C ASN A 68 -15.09 -3.30 -2.67
N PHE A 69 -13.77 -3.30 -2.54
CA PHE A 69 -12.94 -2.20 -3.06
C PHE A 69 -12.47 -2.53 -4.48
N GLN A 70 -13.24 -2.12 -5.50
CA GLN A 70 -12.74 -2.06 -6.88
C GLN A 70 -12.11 -0.69 -7.20
N GLN A 71 -12.48 0.36 -6.46
CA GLN A 71 -11.90 1.70 -6.56
C GLN A 71 -11.23 2.07 -5.23
N PHE A 72 -9.98 2.51 -5.28
CA PHE A 72 -9.16 2.85 -4.14
C PHE A 72 -9.14 4.38 -3.94
N PRO A 73 -9.56 4.89 -2.77
CA PRO A 73 -9.31 6.27 -2.39
C PRO A 73 -7.81 6.47 -2.21
N CYS A 74 -7.33 7.68 -2.53
CA CYS A 74 -5.92 8.04 -2.55
C CYS A 74 -5.18 7.57 -1.29
N LEU A 75 -4.08 6.83 -1.48
CA LEU A 75 -3.20 6.38 -0.41
C LEU A 75 -2.00 7.32 -0.30
N LEU A 76 -1.79 7.89 0.88
CA LEU A 76 -0.65 8.75 1.17
C LEU A 76 0.29 8.04 2.15
N ILE A 77 1.56 7.98 1.80
CA ILE A 77 2.62 7.54 2.70
C ILE A 77 3.30 8.78 3.32
N GLU A 78 3.35 8.82 4.65
CA GLU A 78 4.04 9.83 5.44
C GLU A 78 5.19 9.23 6.26
N LYS A 79 6.27 10.00 6.45
CA LYS A 79 7.38 9.60 7.33
C LYS A 79 7.04 9.90 8.78
N HIS A 80 7.18 8.92 9.65
CA HIS A 80 7.08 9.16 11.08
C HIS A 80 8.43 9.68 11.64
N LYS A 81 8.44 10.94 12.13
CA LYS A 81 9.53 11.58 12.89
C LYS A 81 10.92 11.67 12.22
N ASN A 82 10.99 11.91 10.90
CA ASN A 82 12.24 12.27 10.18
C ASN A 82 13.47 11.34 10.38
N GLN A 83 13.29 10.09 10.83
CA GLN A 83 14.41 9.15 10.96
C GLN A 83 14.70 8.51 9.60
N TRP A 84 15.99 8.43 9.23
CA TRP A 84 16.46 7.94 7.93
C TRP A 84 16.75 6.42 7.91
N GLU A 85 16.84 5.80 9.09
CA GLU A 85 17.03 4.35 9.26
C GLU A 85 15.85 3.78 10.07
N ASN A 86 15.29 2.64 9.65
CA ASN A 86 14.06 2.06 10.23
C ASN A 86 12.86 3.03 10.16
N VAL A 87 12.60 3.55 8.96
CA VAL A 87 11.55 4.52 8.71
C VAL A 87 10.19 3.86 8.91
N ASN A 88 9.55 4.15 10.03
CA ASN A 88 8.15 3.81 10.20
C ASN A 88 7.35 4.73 9.29
N TYR A 89 6.72 4.16 8.26
CA TYR A 89 5.80 4.90 7.41
C TYR A 89 4.41 4.79 7.99
N GLU A 90 3.71 5.91 8.05
CA GLU A 90 2.30 5.96 8.38
C GLU A 90 1.52 6.16 7.09
N ILE A 91 0.49 5.35 6.91
CA ILE A 91 -0.33 5.40 5.71
C ILE A 91 -1.69 5.95 6.07
N LYS A 92 -2.04 7.05 5.41
CA LYS A 92 -3.30 7.77 5.60
C LYS A 92 -4.09 7.79 4.32
N GLN A 93 -5.38 7.55 4.47
CA GLN A 93 -6.38 7.78 3.45
C GLN A 93 -6.94 9.20 3.63
N VAL A 94 -7.19 9.90 2.52
CA VAL A 94 -7.93 11.18 2.55
C VAL A 94 -9.41 10.86 2.27
N GLU A 95 -10.26 11.21 3.26
CA GLU A 95 -11.72 10.96 3.39
C GLU A 95 -12.16 9.60 3.95
N ASP A 96 -13.06 9.72 4.95
CA ASP A 96 -13.71 8.72 5.83
C ASP A 96 -13.00 7.37 5.88
N GLU A 97 -11.99 7.35 6.76
CA GLU A 97 -11.00 6.29 7.08
C GLU A 97 -11.49 4.88 6.88
N ASP A 98 -10.70 3.98 6.26
CA ASP A 98 -10.87 2.52 6.44
C ASP A 98 -9.62 1.62 6.27
N LEU A 99 -8.41 2.18 6.15
CA LEU A 99 -7.16 1.43 6.22
C LEU A 99 -6.04 2.29 6.83
N SER A 100 -5.49 1.86 7.96
CA SER A 100 -4.27 2.44 8.52
C SER A 100 -3.33 1.34 8.98
N PHE A 101 -2.03 1.55 8.75
CA PHE A 101 -0.99 0.66 9.22
C PHE A 101 0.36 1.37 9.25
N LYS A 102 1.30 0.75 9.94
CA LYS A 102 2.71 1.11 9.91
C LYS A 102 3.50 0.05 9.19
N CYS A 103 4.57 0.44 8.51
CA CYS A 103 5.54 -0.51 7.98
C CYS A 103 6.97 0.01 8.18
N LYS A 104 7.94 -0.91 8.19
CA LYS A 104 9.37 -0.59 8.38
C LYS A 104 10.05 -0.12 7.08
N SER A 105 9.56 -0.63 5.95
CA SER A 105 10.03 -0.29 4.62
C SER A 105 9.00 -0.71 3.58
N PHE A 106 9.18 -0.26 2.35
CA PHE A 106 8.40 -0.73 1.22
C PHE A 106 9.29 -0.99 0.02
N THR A 107 8.80 -1.81 -0.91
CA THR A 107 9.32 -1.93 -2.26
C THR A 107 8.19 -1.69 -3.24
N ALA A 108 8.49 -1.01 -4.34
CA ALA A 108 7.49 -0.65 -5.33
C ALA A 108 8.08 -0.65 -6.74
N PHE A 109 7.30 -1.11 -7.71
CA PHE A 109 7.67 -1.13 -9.14
C PHE A 109 6.44 -1.15 -10.05
N LEU A 110 6.64 -0.70 -11.28
CA LEU A 110 5.63 -0.73 -12.35
C LEU A 110 5.85 -1.98 -13.21
N THR A 111 4.76 -2.62 -13.64
CA THR A 111 4.77 -3.73 -14.60
C THR A 111 3.76 -3.50 -15.71
#